data_AF-A0A8H7CUJ7-F1
#
_entry.id   AF-A0A8H7CUJ7-F1
#
_cell.length_a   1.000
_cell.length_b   1.000
_cell.length_c   1.000
_cell.angle_alpha   90.00
_cell.angle_beta   90.00
_cell.angle_gamma   90.00
#
_symmetry.space_group_name_H-M   'P 1'
#
loop_
_entity.id
_entity.type
_entity.pdbx_description
1 polymer ?
#
loop_
_entity_poly.entity_id
_entity_poly.type
_entity_poly.pdbx_seq_one_letter_code
_entity_poly.pdbx_strand_id
1 'polypeptide(L)'
;MAFASRFLFSLAATLLVLCTISGTSAQLVSTGLSVVFNDVYYYISPYSSGKLVISPTSLSSVPSVYGFKPVTVVQETVTLAGIPSLLSNWTAIDDVFQPAFAEAIFLAGAVGVSITKQDMVDGSSSLVLPLSNPSIPSGPYFLEMATGHLYPVYRLYDDFAGAFTEALLQTPNGTFQPLSAKIPGSASLTIGVPSRHYFTKTADKPLAGVRIGIKDIYQLAGVKNSNGNRAWYNLYPANEVTGTAVQRLIDAGAQIVGSQKPSQFANGEEATADWVDYHSPFNPRGDGYQDPSSSSSGAGASIASYEWLDAALGSDTGGSIRGPAGVQGLFGNRPSHGLVSLDHVMPLSTALDTPGFLIRDPALWDIANSVLYGDNYTSLADVKPKYPTTIYTVGFPTNSSSSLAAPILNNFVDALASFVGGSVTALTLEDVWTASKPPAAGNTTLSQLLNITYATFISKEQTALVRDPFYADYAAVHDGRRPFVDPTPLSRWAFWR
;
A
#
# COMPACT_ATOMS: atom_id res chain seq x y z
N MET A 1 36.07 85.48 12.98
CA MET A 1 34.84 86.15 12.49
C MET A 1 33.73 85.11 12.43
N ALA A 2 32.61 85.39 13.12
CA ALA A 2 31.26 84.78 13.12
C ALA A 2 31.13 83.24 13.35
N PHE A 3 30.62 82.71 14.48
CA PHE A 3 29.26 82.66 15.09
C PHE A 3 28.32 81.51 14.62
N ALA A 4 27.91 80.67 15.60
CA ALA A 4 26.68 79.84 15.73
C ALA A 4 26.43 78.65 14.74
N SER A 5 25.87 77.48 15.09
CA SER A 5 25.35 76.88 16.34
C SER A 5 25.04 75.37 16.17
N ARG A 6 25.40 74.56 17.19
CA ARG A 6 24.70 73.41 17.84
C ARG A 6 24.27 72.16 17.03
N PHE A 7 24.69 70.96 17.47
CA PHE A 7 23.89 69.84 18.05
C PHE A 7 24.84 68.63 18.28
N LEU A 8 25.22 68.34 19.54
CA LEU A 8 24.82 67.19 20.38
C LEU A 8 25.54 65.83 20.12
N PHE A 9 26.38 65.46 21.12
CA PHE A 9 26.63 64.15 21.74
C PHE A 9 27.25 62.96 20.98
N SER A 10 28.50 62.67 21.36
CA SER A 10 29.03 61.41 21.92
C SER A 10 28.60 60.07 21.30
N LEU A 11 29.58 59.30 20.80
CA LEU A 11 29.56 57.85 20.99
C LEU A 11 30.97 57.30 21.21
N ALA A 12 31.21 56.86 22.43
CA ALA A 12 32.36 56.05 22.82
C ALA A 12 32.24 54.65 22.20
N ALA A 13 33.36 54.12 21.75
CA ALA A 13 33.48 52.77 21.24
C ALA A 13 33.37 51.77 22.39
N THR A 14 32.33 50.93 22.36
CA THR A 14 32.26 49.70 23.15
C THR A 14 31.93 48.55 22.20
N LEU A 15 32.92 47.69 21.99
CA LEU A 15 32.82 46.44 21.25
C LEU A 15 31.80 45.53 21.95
N LEU A 16 30.64 45.28 21.34
CA LEU A 16 29.74 44.21 21.77
C LEU A 16 30.07 42.94 20.96
N VAL A 17 30.79 42.02 21.60
CA VAL A 17 30.89 40.64 21.13
C VAL A 17 29.51 40.00 21.34
N LEU A 18 28.72 39.84 20.27
CA LEU A 18 27.56 38.96 20.30
C LEU A 18 28.09 37.52 20.34
N CYS A 19 28.22 36.95 21.54
CA CYS A 19 28.20 35.51 21.70
C CYS A 19 26.83 35.01 21.23
N THR A 20 26.77 34.44 20.03
CA THR A 20 25.65 33.58 19.64
C THR A 20 25.72 32.34 20.52
N ILE A 21 25.00 32.35 21.63
CA ILE A 21 24.75 31.15 22.42
C ILE A 21 23.92 30.24 21.51
N SER A 22 24.54 29.23 20.91
CA SER A 22 23.84 28.14 20.25
C SER A 22 23.03 27.41 21.32
N GLY A 23 21.77 27.81 21.49
CA GLY A 23 20.87 27.14 22.42
C GLY A 23 20.68 25.70 21.94
N THR A 24 21.13 24.74 22.74
CA THR A 24 20.79 23.33 22.54
C THR A 24 19.29 23.17 22.79
N SER A 25 18.50 23.01 21.72
CA SER A 25 17.09 22.65 21.83
C SER A 25 16.95 21.14 21.82
N ALA A 26 16.42 20.55 22.90
CA ALA A 26 15.93 19.19 22.90
C ALA A 26 14.44 19.20 22.56
N GLN A 27 14.02 18.40 21.58
CA GLN A 27 12.61 18.23 21.23
C GLN A 27 12.21 16.78 21.48
N LEU A 28 11.17 16.58 22.29
CA LEU A 28 10.50 15.28 22.41
C LEU A 28 9.64 15.08 21.16
N VAL A 29 9.83 13.96 20.46
CA VAL A 29 8.99 13.56 19.32
C VAL A 29 8.23 12.32 19.72
N SER A 30 6.90 12.40 19.76
CA SER A 30 6.05 11.23 19.99
C SER A 30 5.94 10.44 18.69
N THR A 31 6.49 9.23 18.68
CA THR A 31 6.44 8.30 17.54
C THR A 31 5.54 7.10 17.82
N GLY A 32 4.59 7.24 18.74
CA GLY A 32 3.69 6.18 19.20
C GLY A 32 4.32 5.22 20.20
N LEU A 33 3.57 4.19 20.59
CA LEU A 33 3.98 3.22 21.61
C LEU A 33 3.58 1.80 21.20
N SER A 34 4.52 0.85 21.23
CA SER A 34 4.20 -0.57 21.09
C SER A 34 3.81 -1.18 22.44
N VAL A 35 2.73 -1.95 22.46
CA VAL A 35 2.21 -2.64 23.66
C VAL A 35 1.86 -4.08 23.32
N VAL A 36 1.90 -4.95 24.33
CA VAL A 36 1.33 -6.31 24.23
C VAL A 36 0.02 -6.32 25.00
N PHE A 37 -1.04 -6.78 24.35
CA PHE A 37 -2.35 -6.91 24.96
C PHE A 37 -2.95 -8.27 24.56
N ASN A 38 -3.11 -9.16 25.54
CA ASN A 38 -3.49 -10.57 25.36
C ASN A 38 -2.68 -11.26 24.26
N ASP A 39 -1.35 -11.29 24.42
CA ASP A 39 -0.42 -11.96 23.52
C ASP A 39 -0.37 -11.44 22.08
N VAL A 40 -1.06 -10.32 21.80
CA VAL A 40 -1.02 -9.63 20.51
C VAL A 40 -0.25 -8.32 20.66
N TYR A 41 0.69 -8.08 19.75
CA TYR A 41 1.41 -6.82 19.65
C TYR A 41 0.55 -5.76 18.96
N TYR A 42 0.40 -4.62 19.61
CA TYR A 42 -0.25 -3.44 19.06
C TYR A 42 0.71 -2.26 19.05
N TYR A 43 0.42 -1.32 18.17
CA TYR A 43 0.99 0.01 18.16
C TYR A 43 -0.12 1.04 18.42
N ILE A 44 0.07 1.83 19.47
CA ILE A 44 -0.76 2.97 19.82
C ILE A 44 -0.26 4.15 19.00
N SER A 45 -1.14 4.69 18.16
CA SER A 45 -0.82 5.84 17.33
C SER A 45 -0.40 7.05 18.17
N PRO A 46 0.58 7.88 17.72
CA PRO A 46 0.84 9.18 18.34
C PRO A 46 -0.27 10.19 18.08
N TYR A 47 -1.19 9.89 17.16
CA TYR A 47 -2.26 10.78 16.73
C TYR A 47 -3.57 10.40 17.40
N SER A 48 -4.12 11.30 18.23
CA SER A 48 -5.40 11.07 18.89
C SER A 48 -6.57 11.25 17.92
N SER A 49 -7.56 10.35 18.00
CA SER A 49 -8.84 10.46 17.26
C SER A 49 -9.87 11.34 17.98
N GLY A 50 -9.54 11.87 19.15
CA GLY A 50 -10.43 12.71 19.94
C GLY A 50 -10.27 12.50 21.44
N LYS A 51 -11.07 13.23 22.20
CA LYS A 51 -11.07 13.18 23.66
C LYS A 51 -12.44 12.81 24.20
N LEU A 52 -12.45 12.01 25.25
CA LEU A 52 -13.63 11.69 26.03
C LEU A 52 -13.61 12.42 27.38
N VAL A 53 -14.81 12.73 27.89
CA VAL A 53 -14.99 13.18 29.28
C VAL A 53 -15.23 11.94 30.15
N ILE A 54 -14.34 11.69 31.11
CA ILE A 54 -14.34 10.44 31.88
C ILE A 54 -14.06 10.77 33.35
N SER A 55 -14.83 10.15 34.25
CA SER A 55 -14.48 10.17 35.67
C SER A 55 -13.37 9.13 35.93
N PRO A 56 -12.32 9.46 36.71
CA PRO A 56 -11.24 8.52 37.04
C PRO A 56 -11.73 7.20 37.65
N THR A 57 -12.87 7.22 38.34
CA THR A 57 -13.46 6.04 38.98
C THR A 57 -14.25 5.15 38.03
N SER A 58 -14.67 5.63 36.86
CA SER A 58 -15.56 4.89 35.97
C SER A 58 -14.93 3.65 35.35
N LEU A 59 -13.61 3.61 35.19
CA LEU A 59 -12.89 2.54 34.48
C LEU A 59 -11.92 1.76 35.38
N SER A 60 -12.13 1.76 36.70
CA SER A 60 -11.19 1.14 37.65
C SER A 60 -11.03 -0.38 37.46
N SER A 61 -12.05 -1.07 36.94
CA SER A 61 -12.01 -2.52 36.68
C SER A 61 -11.31 -2.93 35.38
N VAL A 62 -11.15 -2.00 34.45
CA VAL A 62 -10.56 -2.28 33.12
C VAL A 62 -9.03 -2.33 33.25
N PRO A 63 -8.33 -3.31 32.65
CA PRO A 63 -6.87 -3.39 32.64
C PRO A 63 -6.22 -2.10 32.16
N SER A 64 -5.03 -1.80 32.67
CA SER A 64 -4.23 -0.66 32.25
C SER A 64 -2.86 -1.13 31.81
N VAL A 65 -2.42 -0.66 30.65
CA VAL A 65 -1.06 -0.88 30.13
C VAL A 65 -0.41 0.48 30.01
N TYR A 66 0.56 0.77 30.89
CA TYR A 66 1.30 2.04 30.88
C TYR A 66 0.41 3.30 30.94
N GLY A 67 -0.70 3.25 31.69
CA GLY A 67 -1.64 4.39 31.81
C GLY A 67 -2.69 4.47 30.71
N PHE A 68 -2.66 3.56 29.74
CA PHE A 68 -3.67 3.40 28.71
C PHE A 68 -4.64 2.27 29.06
N LYS A 69 -5.93 2.48 28.82
CA LYS A 69 -6.97 1.45 28.96
C LYS A 69 -7.50 1.03 27.60
N PRO A 70 -7.61 -0.27 27.29
CA PRO A 70 -8.27 -0.74 26.08
C PRO A 70 -9.77 -0.45 26.20
N VAL A 71 -10.33 0.18 25.18
CA VAL A 71 -11.77 0.51 25.13
C VAL A 71 -12.28 0.34 23.71
N THR A 72 -13.59 0.26 23.56
CA THR A 72 -14.29 0.22 22.27
C THR A 72 -15.18 1.44 22.13
N VAL A 73 -15.19 2.07 20.95
CA VAL A 73 -16.19 3.08 20.59
C VAL A 73 -17.17 2.46 19.61
N VAL A 74 -18.46 2.67 19.82
CA VAL A 74 -19.55 2.19 18.95
C VAL A 74 -20.44 3.38 18.58
N GLN A 75 -20.42 3.76 17.31
CA GLN A 75 -21.25 4.82 16.72
C GLN A 75 -22.54 4.28 16.10
N GLU A 76 -22.59 2.98 15.84
CA GLU A 76 -23.74 2.31 15.26
C GLU A 76 -24.98 2.48 16.14
N THR A 77 -26.13 2.70 15.51
CA THR A 77 -27.42 2.74 16.23
C THR A 77 -27.81 1.32 16.63
N VAL A 78 -27.44 0.91 17.85
CA VAL A 78 -27.66 -0.43 18.38
C VAL A 78 -28.22 -0.37 19.81
N THR A 79 -29.09 -1.31 20.16
CA THR A 79 -29.57 -1.47 21.55
C THR A 79 -28.53 -2.22 22.38
N LEU A 80 -28.59 -2.12 23.71
CA LEU A 80 -27.68 -2.89 24.59
C LEU A 80 -27.70 -4.40 24.28
N ALA A 81 -28.88 -4.95 23.96
CA ALA A 81 -29.04 -6.37 23.61
C ALA A 81 -28.43 -6.74 22.24
N GLY A 82 -28.20 -5.76 21.36
CA GLY A 82 -27.60 -5.98 20.03
C GLY A 82 -26.07 -5.88 20.00
N ILE A 83 -25.44 -5.35 21.06
CA ILE A 83 -23.97 -5.21 21.16
C ILE A 83 -23.24 -6.56 20.96
N PRO A 84 -23.67 -7.68 21.58
CA PRO A 84 -22.96 -8.96 21.40
C PRO A 84 -22.87 -9.40 19.95
N SER A 85 -23.98 -9.31 19.21
CA SER A 85 -24.02 -9.65 17.79
C SER A 85 -23.17 -8.69 16.95
N LEU A 86 -23.16 -7.40 17.29
CA LEU A 86 -22.31 -6.41 16.61
C LEU A 86 -20.83 -6.75 16.78
N LEU A 87 -20.38 -6.96 18.01
CA LEU A 87 -18.97 -7.23 18.31
C LEU A 87 -18.53 -8.62 17.81
N SER A 88 -19.43 -9.60 17.78
CA SER A 88 -19.17 -10.89 17.13
C SER A 88 -19.00 -10.76 15.62
N ASN A 89 -19.73 -9.85 14.97
CA ASN A 89 -19.51 -9.55 13.55
C ASN A 89 -18.18 -8.82 13.35
N TRP A 90 -17.79 -7.94 14.28
CA TRP A 90 -16.52 -7.24 14.21
C TRP A 90 -15.32 -8.19 14.21
N THR A 91 -15.30 -9.20 15.09
CA THR A 91 -14.22 -10.19 15.14
C THR A 91 -14.16 -11.09 13.89
N ALA A 92 -15.27 -11.23 13.16
CA ALA A 92 -15.32 -12.03 11.94
C ALA A 92 -14.68 -11.33 10.73
N ILE A 93 -14.62 -9.99 10.73
CA ILE A 93 -14.16 -9.20 9.58
C ILE A 93 -12.93 -8.33 9.88
N ASP A 94 -12.61 -8.11 11.15
CA ASP A 94 -11.46 -7.33 11.61
C ASP A 94 -10.61 -8.16 12.57
N ASP A 95 -9.35 -8.28 12.22
CA ASP A 95 -8.30 -9.00 12.93
C ASP A 95 -7.55 -8.12 13.93
N VAL A 96 -7.90 -6.83 14.04
CA VAL A 96 -7.31 -5.90 15.01
C VAL A 96 -8.11 -5.89 16.31
N PHE A 97 -9.44 -5.80 16.20
CA PHE A 97 -10.33 -5.92 17.35
C PHE A 97 -10.23 -7.33 17.97
N GLN A 98 -10.17 -7.38 19.30
CA GLN A 98 -10.29 -8.61 20.07
C GLN A 98 -11.31 -8.40 21.20
N PRO A 99 -11.99 -9.46 21.67
CA PRO A 99 -12.99 -9.40 22.73
C PRO A 99 -12.57 -8.59 23.97
N ALA A 100 -11.30 -8.61 24.34
CA ALA A 100 -10.83 -7.89 25.52
C ALA A 100 -10.87 -6.34 25.40
N PHE A 101 -11.02 -5.78 24.19
CA PHE A 101 -11.35 -4.36 24.03
C PHE A 101 -12.80 -4.03 24.46
N ALA A 102 -13.67 -5.04 24.61
CA ALA A 102 -15.08 -4.87 24.94
C ALA A 102 -15.35 -4.69 26.46
N GLU A 103 -14.33 -4.79 27.32
CA GLU A 103 -14.51 -4.56 28.77
C GLU A 103 -15.03 -3.15 29.09
N ALA A 104 -14.74 -2.17 28.23
CA ALA A 104 -15.34 -0.84 28.29
C ALA A 104 -15.76 -0.36 26.89
N ILE A 105 -17.04 -0.04 26.75
CA ILE A 105 -17.67 0.35 25.49
C ILE A 105 -18.27 1.75 25.66
N PHE A 106 -17.84 2.68 24.82
CA PHE A 106 -18.46 3.99 24.66
C PHE A 106 -19.47 3.94 23.52
N LEU A 107 -20.75 4.02 23.85
CA LEU A 107 -21.86 3.84 22.91
C LEU A 107 -22.54 5.18 22.60
N ALA A 108 -22.66 5.50 21.32
CA ALA A 108 -23.44 6.64 20.84
C ALA A 108 -24.93 6.48 21.19
N GLY A 109 -25.55 7.56 21.67
CA GLY A 109 -26.98 7.57 22.03
C GLY A 109 -27.34 6.86 23.34
N ALA A 110 -26.39 6.25 24.05
CA ALA A 110 -26.64 5.72 25.38
C ALA A 110 -26.90 6.85 26.39
N VAL A 111 -27.93 6.69 27.23
CA VAL A 111 -28.30 7.66 28.28
C VAL A 111 -28.03 7.05 29.65
N GLY A 112 -27.10 7.63 30.40
CA GLY A 112 -26.67 7.14 31.73
C GLY A 112 -25.59 6.06 31.68
N VAL A 113 -24.87 5.90 32.79
CA VAL A 113 -23.93 4.77 32.98
C VAL A 113 -24.78 3.53 33.26
N SER A 114 -25.17 2.82 32.21
CA SER A 114 -25.72 1.48 32.37
C SER A 114 -24.55 0.54 32.66
N ILE A 115 -24.19 0.43 33.94
CA ILE A 115 -23.34 -0.67 34.42
C ILE A 115 -24.18 -1.96 34.32
N THR A 116 -24.40 -2.44 33.11
CA THR A 116 -24.93 -3.77 32.92
C THR A 116 -23.71 -4.67 32.86
N LYS A 117 -23.32 -5.25 34.00
CA LYS A 117 -22.37 -6.38 34.02
C LYS A 117 -23.05 -7.54 33.28
N GLN A 118 -22.93 -7.52 31.97
CA GLN A 118 -23.41 -8.54 31.06
C GLN A 118 -22.24 -8.97 30.21
N ASP A 119 -22.24 -10.26 29.89
CA ASP A 119 -21.27 -10.86 29.00
C ASP A 119 -21.61 -10.42 27.58
N MET A 120 -21.01 -9.30 27.16
CA MET A 120 -21.23 -8.78 25.82
C MET A 120 -20.41 -9.57 24.79
N VAL A 121 -19.24 -10.08 25.19
CA VAL A 121 -18.41 -10.97 24.38
C VAL A 121 -17.70 -11.96 25.31
N ASP A 122 -17.68 -13.24 24.95
CA ASP A 122 -16.88 -14.31 25.57
C ASP A 122 -16.87 -14.37 27.11
N GLY A 123 -18.04 -14.18 27.75
CA GLY A 123 -18.14 -14.31 29.21
C GLY A 123 -17.47 -13.16 30.00
N SER A 124 -17.12 -12.05 29.33
CA SER A 124 -16.44 -10.91 29.94
C SER A 124 -17.41 -9.81 30.35
N SER A 125 -17.33 -9.40 31.62
CA SER A 125 -18.16 -8.34 32.18
C SER A 125 -17.83 -6.99 31.52
N SER A 126 -18.75 -6.46 30.71
CA SER A 126 -18.54 -5.24 29.94
C SER A 126 -19.18 -4.03 30.61
N LEU A 127 -18.50 -2.89 30.60
CA LEU A 127 -19.04 -1.61 31.05
C LEU A 127 -19.48 -0.79 29.84
N VAL A 128 -20.74 -0.34 29.81
CA VAL A 128 -21.25 0.53 28.74
C VAL A 128 -21.43 1.96 29.24
N LEU A 129 -20.79 2.90 28.54
CA LEU A 129 -20.72 4.32 28.87
C LEU A 129 -21.29 5.15 27.71
N PRO A 130 -21.90 6.33 28.00
CA PRO A 130 -22.30 7.25 26.95
C PRO A 130 -21.09 7.82 26.21
N LEU A 131 -21.13 7.79 24.88
CA LEU A 131 -20.14 8.46 24.05
C LEU A 131 -20.41 9.98 24.05
N SER A 132 -19.46 10.75 24.57
CA SER A 132 -19.57 12.22 24.68
C SER A 132 -19.19 12.97 23.40
N ASN A 133 -18.45 12.33 22.49
CA ASN A 133 -18.00 12.93 21.24
C ASN A 133 -18.43 12.07 20.04
N PRO A 134 -19.43 12.51 19.25
CA PRO A 134 -19.93 11.76 18.11
C PRO A 134 -19.00 11.81 16.89
N SER A 135 -17.87 12.54 16.91
CA SER A 135 -16.92 12.56 15.80
C SER A 135 -15.92 11.40 15.83
N ILE A 136 -15.84 10.64 16.93
CA ILE A 136 -14.84 9.58 17.09
C ILE A 136 -15.36 8.31 16.38
N PRO A 137 -14.65 7.76 15.38
CA PRO A 137 -15.12 6.59 14.66
C PRO A 137 -15.28 5.36 15.56
N SER A 138 -16.12 4.41 15.13
CA SER A 138 -16.18 3.09 15.77
C SER A 138 -14.81 2.40 15.76
N GLY A 139 -14.58 1.49 16.71
CA GLY A 139 -13.40 0.63 16.71
C GLY A 139 -12.75 0.47 18.09
N PRO A 140 -11.68 -0.35 18.16
CA PRO A 140 -10.85 -0.49 19.36
C PRO A 140 -9.95 0.74 19.55
N TYR A 141 -9.71 1.17 20.78
CA TYR A 141 -8.82 2.29 21.09
C TYR A 141 -8.03 2.00 22.36
N PHE A 142 -6.88 2.67 22.50
CA PHE A 142 -6.28 2.88 23.81
C PHE A 142 -6.62 4.28 24.31
N LEU A 143 -7.21 4.33 25.50
CA LEU A 143 -7.61 5.54 26.19
C LEU A 143 -6.55 5.95 27.21
N GLU A 144 -5.96 7.13 27.04
CA GLU A 144 -5.05 7.70 28.03
C GLU A 144 -5.85 8.33 29.18
N MET A 145 -5.80 7.71 30.36
CA MET A 145 -6.62 8.15 31.50
C MET A 145 -6.27 9.54 32.03
N ALA A 146 -5.01 9.97 31.86
CA ALA A 146 -4.54 11.27 32.34
C ALA A 146 -5.14 12.44 31.55
N THR A 147 -5.36 12.25 30.25
CA THR A 147 -5.76 13.32 29.33
C THR A 147 -7.17 13.15 28.78
N GLY A 148 -7.68 11.92 28.75
CA GLY A 148 -8.93 11.52 28.12
C GLY A 148 -8.81 11.28 26.61
N HIS A 149 -7.60 11.34 26.04
CA HIS A 149 -7.39 11.12 24.61
C HIS A 149 -7.52 9.65 24.23
N LEU A 150 -8.24 9.39 23.13
CA LEU A 150 -8.31 8.10 22.47
C LEU A 150 -7.32 8.05 21.33
N TYR A 151 -6.58 6.96 21.27
CA TYR A 151 -5.59 6.70 20.22
C TYR A 151 -5.97 5.43 19.47
N PRO A 152 -6.08 5.48 18.13
CA PRO A 152 -6.33 4.30 17.32
C PRO A 152 -5.17 3.34 17.46
N VAL A 153 -5.49 2.06 17.34
CA VAL A 153 -4.56 0.95 17.52
C VAL A 153 -4.34 0.24 16.20
N TYR A 154 -3.10 -0.16 16.00
CA TYR A 154 -2.67 -0.91 14.84
C TYR A 154 -2.18 -2.25 15.34
N ARG A 155 -2.71 -3.35 14.84
CA ARG A 155 -2.13 -4.67 15.11
C ARG A 155 -0.81 -4.76 14.39
N LEU A 156 0.22 -5.23 15.08
CA LEU A 156 1.54 -5.42 14.51
C LEU A 156 1.67 -6.84 13.95
N TYR A 157 2.13 -6.93 12.70
CA TYR A 157 2.42 -8.17 12.00
C TYR A 157 3.87 -8.21 11.53
N ASP A 158 4.44 -9.41 11.51
CA ASP A 158 5.74 -9.64 10.87
C ASP A 158 5.58 -9.77 9.35
N ASP A 159 6.41 -9.06 8.59
CA ASP A 159 6.56 -9.21 7.14
C ASP A 159 7.40 -10.47 6.82
N PHE A 160 6.91 -11.65 7.19
CA PHE A 160 7.67 -12.90 7.06
C PHE A 160 8.03 -13.25 5.60
N ALA A 161 7.23 -12.81 4.62
CA ALA A 161 7.52 -12.96 3.20
C ALA A 161 8.56 -11.94 2.70
N GLY A 162 8.93 -10.93 3.51
CA GLY A 162 9.83 -9.86 3.11
C GLY A 162 9.31 -9.08 1.91
N ALA A 163 8.01 -8.82 1.84
CA ALA A 163 7.32 -8.22 0.71
C ALA A 163 7.35 -6.69 0.70
N PHE A 164 7.64 -6.06 1.83
CA PHE A 164 7.63 -4.61 1.98
C PHE A 164 9.04 -4.01 1.95
N THR A 165 9.18 -2.81 1.40
CA THR A 165 10.37 -1.96 1.57
C THR A 165 10.25 -1.09 2.81
N GLU A 166 9.04 -0.63 3.13
CA GLU A 166 8.78 0.25 4.27
C GLU A 166 7.36 0.04 4.82
N ALA A 167 7.24 -0.06 6.15
CA ALA A 167 5.96 -0.05 6.84
C ALA A 167 5.52 1.41 7.03
N LEU A 168 4.26 1.72 6.77
CA LEU A 168 3.78 3.11 6.75
C LEU A 168 2.73 3.38 7.82
N LEU A 169 2.76 4.59 8.35
CA LEU A 169 1.71 5.17 9.18
C LEU A 169 1.17 6.41 8.47
N GLN A 170 -0.13 6.45 8.22
CA GLN A 170 -0.80 7.63 7.72
C GLN A 170 -0.97 8.66 8.84
N THR A 171 -0.60 9.90 8.58
CA THR A 171 -0.74 11.02 9.50
C THR A 171 -2.09 11.73 9.28
N PRO A 172 -2.60 12.50 10.27
CA PRO A 172 -3.90 13.16 10.17
C PRO A 172 -4.04 14.18 9.03
N ASN A 173 -2.93 14.69 8.49
CA ASN A 173 -2.93 15.63 7.37
C ASN A 173 -2.98 14.93 6.00
N GLY A 174 -3.06 13.59 5.96
CA GLY A 174 -3.11 12.79 4.74
C GLY A 174 -1.75 12.37 4.18
N THR A 175 -0.63 12.84 4.75
CA THR A 175 0.73 12.39 4.40
C THR A 175 1.12 11.13 5.19
N PHE A 176 2.25 10.53 4.85
CA PHE A 176 2.76 9.31 5.44
C PHE A 176 4.08 9.52 6.17
N GLN A 177 4.36 8.62 7.09
CA GLN A 177 5.68 8.47 7.72
C GLN A 177 6.02 6.99 7.87
N PRO A 178 7.31 6.64 8.00
CA PRO A 178 7.69 5.29 8.37
C PRO A 178 7.12 4.93 9.75
N LEU A 179 6.56 3.73 9.87
CA LEU A 179 6.07 3.22 11.15
C LEU A 179 7.26 2.95 12.09
N SER A 180 7.25 3.61 13.24
CA SER A 180 8.29 3.46 14.26
C SER A 180 7.94 2.34 15.26
N ALA A 181 7.68 1.14 14.77
CA ALA A 181 7.31 -0.02 15.58
C ALA A 181 8.07 -1.27 15.15
N LYS A 182 8.34 -2.16 16.10
CA LYS A 182 9.03 -3.43 15.86
C LYS A 182 8.54 -4.47 16.86
N ILE A 183 8.14 -5.64 16.36
CA ILE A 183 7.89 -6.80 17.22
C ILE A 183 9.24 -7.29 17.77
N PRO A 184 9.42 -7.38 19.10
CA PRO A 184 10.64 -7.91 19.69
C PRO A 184 10.98 -9.30 19.16
N GLY A 185 12.23 -9.48 18.71
CA GLY A 185 12.72 -10.77 18.17
C GLY A 185 12.36 -11.03 16.70
N SER A 186 11.55 -10.18 16.06
CA SER A 186 11.23 -10.32 14.65
C SER A 186 12.45 -10.12 13.75
N ALA A 187 12.61 -11.02 12.77
CA ALA A 187 13.69 -10.94 11.78
C ALA A 187 13.36 -10.02 10.58
N SER A 188 12.10 -9.64 10.40
CA SER A 188 11.60 -8.89 9.23
C SER A 188 10.98 -7.54 9.62
N LEU A 189 10.56 -6.73 8.65
CA LEU A 189 9.83 -5.50 8.96
C LEU A 189 8.55 -5.82 9.73
N THR A 190 8.13 -4.89 10.60
CA THR A 190 6.85 -4.98 11.29
C THR A 190 5.86 -4.05 10.60
N ILE A 191 4.71 -4.58 10.16
CA ILE A 191 3.64 -3.83 9.53
C ILE A 191 2.56 -3.52 10.57
N GLY A 192 2.15 -2.25 10.65
CA GLY A 192 1.06 -1.80 11.49
C GLY A 192 -0.23 -1.76 10.69
N VAL A 193 -1.21 -2.56 11.10
CA VAL A 193 -2.47 -2.73 10.38
C VAL A 193 -3.62 -2.09 11.18
N PRO A 194 -4.32 -1.09 10.64
CA PRO A 194 -5.42 -0.42 11.35
C PRO A 194 -6.67 -1.30 11.41
N SER A 195 -7.48 -1.11 12.46
CA SER A 195 -8.81 -1.72 12.52
C SER A 195 -9.67 -1.24 11.36
N ARG A 196 -10.44 -2.14 10.76
CA ARG A 196 -11.39 -1.79 9.70
C ARG A 196 -12.53 -0.90 10.21
N HIS A 197 -12.84 -0.98 11.51
CA HIS A 197 -14.00 -0.32 12.11
C HIS A 197 -13.84 1.20 12.26
N TYR A 198 -12.61 1.72 12.14
CA TYR A 198 -12.39 3.17 12.06
C TYR A 198 -12.99 3.80 10.80
N PHE A 199 -13.38 2.98 9.82
CA PHE A 199 -13.77 3.42 8.50
C PHE A 199 -15.17 2.91 8.16
N THR A 200 -16.06 3.83 7.81
CA THR A 200 -17.42 3.49 7.36
C THR A 200 -17.50 3.59 5.85
N LYS A 201 -17.88 2.49 5.19
CA LYS A 201 -18.15 2.50 3.75
C LYS A 201 -19.34 3.40 3.43
N THR A 202 -19.15 4.26 2.45
CA THR A 202 -20.17 5.17 1.90
C THR A 202 -20.05 5.17 0.38
N ALA A 203 -21.00 5.78 -0.33
CA ALA A 203 -20.92 5.91 -1.78
C ALA A 203 -19.64 6.67 -2.22
N ASP A 204 -19.25 7.70 -1.46
CA ASP A 204 -18.05 8.52 -1.75
C ASP A 204 -16.75 7.84 -1.28
N LYS A 205 -16.84 6.92 -0.31
CA LYS A 205 -15.70 6.15 0.22
C LYS A 205 -15.92 4.64 0.08
N PRO A 206 -16.00 4.11 -1.15
CA PRO A 206 -16.29 2.70 -1.38
C PRO A 206 -15.16 1.76 -0.91
N LEU A 207 -13.94 2.29 -0.75
CA LEU A 207 -12.76 1.57 -0.25
C LEU A 207 -12.48 1.80 1.23
N ALA A 208 -13.40 2.43 1.97
CA ALA A 208 -13.26 2.59 3.42
C ALA A 208 -12.99 1.23 4.11
N GLY A 209 -11.88 1.17 4.85
CA GLY A 209 -11.44 -0.03 5.58
C GLY A 209 -10.76 -1.10 4.73
N VAL A 210 -10.59 -0.87 3.42
CA VAL A 210 -9.80 -1.72 2.52
C VAL A 210 -8.33 -1.40 2.69
N ARG A 211 -7.51 -2.38 3.05
CA ARG A 211 -6.07 -2.24 3.28
C ARG A 211 -5.31 -2.55 2.00
N ILE A 212 -4.50 -1.60 1.57
CA ILE A 212 -3.78 -1.64 0.29
C ILE A 212 -2.28 -1.45 0.50
N GLY A 213 -1.48 -2.30 -0.15
CA GLY A 213 -0.04 -2.09 -0.30
C GLY A 213 0.25 -1.41 -1.63
N ILE A 214 1.28 -0.56 -1.67
CA ILE A 214 1.62 0.23 -2.85
C ILE A 214 3.02 -0.13 -3.32
N LYS A 215 3.18 -0.54 -4.58
CA LYS A 215 4.52 -0.79 -5.15
C LYS A 215 5.42 0.43 -4.97
N ASP A 216 6.67 0.22 -4.55
CA ASP A 216 7.62 1.30 -4.22
C ASP A 216 8.24 1.98 -5.46
N ILE A 217 7.37 2.39 -6.36
CA ILE A 217 7.63 3.28 -7.50
C ILE A 217 6.61 4.42 -7.59
N TYR A 218 5.51 4.33 -6.82
CA TYR A 218 4.50 5.37 -6.69
C TYR A 218 4.90 6.30 -5.53
N GLN A 219 4.89 7.60 -5.76
CA GLN A 219 5.17 8.57 -4.69
C GLN A 219 4.01 8.70 -3.72
N LEU A 220 4.38 8.74 -2.44
CA LEU A 220 3.52 9.04 -1.30
C LEU A 220 4.11 10.23 -0.55
N ALA A 221 3.32 11.28 -0.32
CA ALA A 221 3.78 12.47 0.38
C ALA A 221 4.26 12.12 1.80
N GLY A 222 5.42 12.64 2.19
CA GLY A 222 6.01 12.48 3.53
C GLY A 222 6.98 11.30 3.68
N VAL A 223 7.04 10.38 2.70
CA VAL A 223 7.99 9.25 2.70
C VAL A 223 8.84 9.19 1.44
N LYS A 224 9.94 8.43 1.50
CA LYS A 224 10.87 8.25 0.39
C LYS A 224 10.41 7.08 -0.49
N ASN A 225 10.84 7.06 -1.75
CA ASN A 225 10.78 5.86 -2.59
C ASN A 225 12.16 5.24 -2.73
N SER A 226 12.24 3.91 -2.71
CA SER A 226 13.50 3.22 -3.04
C SER A 226 13.64 2.92 -4.53
N ASN A 227 12.52 2.73 -5.26
CA ASN A 227 12.53 2.17 -6.61
C ASN A 227 13.32 0.84 -6.71
N GLY A 228 13.43 0.09 -5.61
CA GLY A 228 14.27 -1.11 -5.52
C GLY A 228 15.77 -0.83 -5.53
N ASN A 229 16.21 0.40 -5.21
CA ASN A 229 17.62 0.79 -5.13
C ASN A 229 17.97 1.59 -3.86
N ARG A 230 18.95 1.12 -3.08
CA ARG A 230 19.39 1.77 -1.83
C ARG A 230 20.09 3.10 -2.07
N ALA A 231 20.84 3.22 -3.17
CA ALA A 231 21.50 4.49 -3.50
C ALA A 231 20.47 5.57 -3.87
N TRP A 232 19.42 5.22 -4.60
CA TRP A 232 18.27 6.08 -4.85
C TRP A 232 17.58 6.48 -3.54
N TYR A 233 17.25 5.49 -2.69
CA TYR A 233 16.61 5.76 -1.40
C TYR A 233 17.45 6.72 -0.55
N ASN A 234 18.78 6.63 -0.56
CA ASN A 234 19.64 7.51 0.23
C ASN A 234 19.86 8.89 -0.39
N LEU A 235 19.80 9.00 -1.71
CA LEU A 235 20.08 10.23 -2.45
C LEU A 235 18.93 11.23 -2.36
N TYR A 236 17.70 10.78 -2.63
CA TYR A 236 16.55 11.68 -2.74
C TYR A 236 15.86 11.90 -1.39
N PRO A 237 15.23 13.05 -1.14
CA PRO A 237 14.44 13.30 0.08
C PRO A 237 13.09 12.56 0.04
N ALA A 238 12.28 12.74 1.08
CA ALA A 238 10.88 12.31 1.07
C ALA A 238 10.09 13.09 0.00
N ASN A 239 9.08 12.45 -0.59
CA ASN A 239 8.24 13.08 -1.60
C ASN A 239 7.36 14.17 -0.98
N GLU A 240 7.14 15.24 -1.73
CA GLU A 240 6.26 16.34 -1.32
C GLU A 240 4.79 16.05 -1.65
N VAL A 241 4.52 15.17 -2.61
CA VAL A 241 3.19 14.89 -3.15
C VAL A 241 2.92 13.39 -3.27
N THR A 242 1.64 13.05 -3.26
CA THR A 242 1.14 11.71 -3.59
C THR A 242 0.65 11.70 -5.02
N GLY A 243 1.07 10.72 -5.83
CA GLY A 243 0.66 10.63 -7.24
C GLY A 243 -0.83 10.34 -7.44
N THR A 244 -1.39 10.78 -8.56
CA THR A 244 -2.85 10.73 -8.83
C THR A 244 -3.45 9.33 -8.65
N ALA A 245 -2.78 8.29 -9.16
CA ALA A 245 -3.27 6.91 -9.06
C ALA A 245 -3.48 6.46 -7.60
N VAL A 246 -2.55 6.82 -6.70
CA VAL A 246 -2.66 6.47 -5.28
C VAL A 246 -3.62 7.41 -4.55
N GLN A 247 -3.61 8.70 -4.90
CA GLN A 247 -4.50 9.69 -4.29
C GLN A 247 -5.98 9.33 -4.48
N ARG A 248 -6.38 8.82 -5.67
CA ARG A 248 -7.75 8.33 -5.91
C ARG A 248 -8.17 7.24 -4.92
N LEU A 249 -7.26 6.32 -4.58
CA LEU A 249 -7.54 5.25 -3.61
C LEU A 249 -7.70 5.80 -2.20
N ILE A 250 -6.83 6.73 -1.80
CA ILE A 250 -6.89 7.40 -0.49
C ILE A 250 -8.19 8.19 -0.34
N ASP A 251 -8.57 8.96 -1.37
CA ASP A 251 -9.81 9.77 -1.37
C ASP A 251 -11.05 8.89 -1.22
N ALA A 252 -11.04 7.71 -1.85
CA ALA A 252 -12.08 6.68 -1.71
C ALA A 252 -12.04 5.91 -0.38
N GLY A 253 -11.13 6.26 0.54
CA GLY A 253 -11.04 5.73 1.90
C GLY A 253 -10.14 4.50 2.07
N ALA A 254 -9.35 4.13 1.06
CA ALA A 254 -8.39 3.03 1.19
C ALA A 254 -7.30 3.33 2.23
N GLN A 255 -6.84 2.29 2.92
CA GLN A 255 -5.86 2.37 3.99
C GLN A 255 -4.51 1.84 3.49
N ILE A 256 -3.56 2.75 3.28
CA ILE A 256 -2.22 2.36 2.83
C ILE A 256 -1.39 1.91 4.02
N VAL A 257 -0.92 0.66 3.98
CA VAL A 257 -0.20 0.02 5.11
C VAL A 257 1.31 -0.07 4.92
N GLY A 258 1.79 0.06 3.68
CA GLY A 258 3.21 -0.06 3.39
C GLY A 258 3.56 0.07 1.91
N SER A 259 4.84 0.38 1.67
CA SER A 259 5.48 0.33 0.35
C SER A 259 5.99 -1.08 0.08
N GLN A 260 5.69 -1.63 -1.10
CA GLN A 260 5.97 -3.01 -1.48
C GLN A 260 7.15 -3.10 -2.44
N LYS A 261 8.01 -4.11 -2.26
CA LYS A 261 9.21 -4.32 -3.06
C LYS A 261 8.92 -4.43 -4.56
N PRO A 262 9.51 -3.55 -5.38
CA PRO A 262 9.62 -3.76 -6.80
C PRO A 262 10.96 -4.47 -7.10
N SER A 263 11.04 -5.14 -8.25
CA SER A 263 12.35 -5.33 -8.89
C SER A 263 12.94 -3.97 -9.26
N GLN A 264 14.26 -3.86 -9.27
CA GLN A 264 14.93 -2.57 -9.34
C GLN A 264 14.57 -1.79 -10.62
N PHE A 265 14.12 -0.55 -10.41
CA PHE A 265 13.57 0.34 -11.44
C PHE A 265 12.49 -0.33 -12.31
N ALA A 266 11.66 -1.19 -11.71
CA ALA A 266 10.62 -1.96 -12.36
C ALA A 266 11.09 -2.89 -13.49
N ASN A 267 12.40 -3.12 -13.65
CA ASN A 267 12.94 -4.06 -14.62
C ASN A 267 12.63 -5.50 -14.22
N GLY A 268 12.38 -6.39 -15.19
CA GLY A 268 12.13 -7.80 -14.89
C GLY A 268 13.42 -8.49 -14.45
N GLU A 269 13.47 -8.94 -13.20
CA GLU A 269 14.63 -9.62 -12.58
C GLU A 269 14.28 -11.08 -12.24
N GLU A 270 15.27 -11.96 -12.27
CA GLU A 270 15.15 -13.36 -11.83
C GLU A 270 15.63 -13.53 -10.38
N ALA A 271 14.77 -14.07 -9.52
CA ALA A 271 15.10 -14.28 -8.12
C ALA A 271 15.91 -15.58 -7.94
N THR A 272 16.95 -15.62 -7.09
CA THR A 272 17.55 -14.55 -6.29
C THR A 272 18.79 -13.94 -6.94
N ALA A 273 19.19 -14.44 -8.11
CA ALA A 273 20.48 -14.13 -8.74
C ALA A 273 20.63 -12.65 -9.12
N ASP A 274 19.55 -12.02 -9.58
CA ASP A 274 19.58 -10.61 -9.98
C ASP A 274 19.34 -9.65 -8.80
N TRP A 275 18.73 -10.12 -7.70
CA TRP A 275 18.33 -9.33 -6.53
C TRP A 275 19.49 -9.12 -5.55
N VAL A 276 20.47 -8.31 -5.97
CA VAL A 276 21.69 -8.05 -5.21
C VAL A 276 21.50 -6.91 -4.20
N ASP A 277 20.81 -5.83 -4.58
CA ASP A 277 20.69 -4.64 -3.73
C ASP A 277 19.66 -4.79 -2.60
N TYR A 278 18.43 -5.16 -2.95
CA TYR A 278 17.43 -5.69 -2.02
C TYR A 278 17.22 -7.16 -2.32
N HIS A 279 16.86 -7.96 -1.30
CA HIS A 279 16.49 -9.35 -1.54
C HIS A 279 15.03 -9.48 -1.98
N SER A 280 14.82 -10.37 -2.95
CA SER A 280 13.50 -10.77 -3.44
C SER A 280 12.60 -11.20 -2.28
N PRO A 281 11.29 -10.90 -2.33
CA PRO A 281 10.34 -11.50 -1.40
C PRO A 281 10.22 -13.00 -1.63
N PHE A 282 9.71 -13.70 -0.62
CA PHE A 282 9.38 -15.12 -0.72
C PHE A 282 8.01 -15.30 -1.39
N ASN A 283 7.92 -16.26 -2.31
CA ASN A 283 6.66 -16.73 -2.85
C ASN A 283 6.10 -17.80 -1.90
N PRO A 284 4.91 -17.63 -1.28
CA PRO A 284 4.32 -18.66 -0.43
C PRO A 284 3.99 -19.98 -1.16
N ARG A 285 4.05 -20.02 -2.49
CA ARG A 285 3.95 -21.25 -3.29
C ARG A 285 5.31 -21.97 -3.38
N GLY A 286 5.26 -23.29 -3.56
CA GLY A 286 6.45 -24.13 -3.63
C GLY A 286 7.35 -23.97 -2.39
N ASP A 287 6.73 -23.94 -1.22
CA ASP A 287 7.39 -23.89 0.10
C ASP A 287 8.33 -22.69 0.30
N GLY A 288 8.06 -21.56 -0.35
CA GLY A 288 8.86 -20.34 -0.22
C GLY A 288 9.84 -20.10 -1.38
N TYR A 289 10.10 -21.09 -2.24
CA TYR A 289 11.27 -21.08 -3.13
C TYR A 289 10.94 -20.93 -4.62
N GLN A 290 9.67 -20.77 -4.98
CA GLN A 290 9.34 -20.36 -6.34
C GLN A 290 9.70 -18.89 -6.56
N ASP A 291 10.10 -18.54 -7.78
CA ASP A 291 10.28 -17.14 -8.17
C ASP A 291 8.93 -16.40 -7.99
N PRO A 292 8.90 -15.25 -7.28
CA PRO A 292 7.68 -14.44 -7.12
C PRO A 292 7.27 -13.69 -8.41
N SER A 293 8.04 -13.83 -9.48
CA SER A 293 8.02 -13.05 -10.71
C SER A 293 8.25 -11.56 -10.46
N SER A 294 8.28 -10.78 -11.54
CA SER A 294 8.76 -9.40 -11.53
C SER A 294 7.89 -8.50 -12.42
N SER A 295 7.84 -7.18 -12.18
CA SER A 295 8.54 -6.42 -11.16
C SER A 295 7.68 -6.02 -9.98
N SER A 296 6.39 -6.39 -9.92
CA SER A 296 5.54 -6.15 -8.74
C SER A 296 5.63 -7.32 -7.75
N SER A 297 6.85 -7.78 -7.47
CA SER A 297 7.14 -9.01 -6.72
C SER A 297 6.61 -8.94 -5.29
N GLY A 298 6.83 -7.83 -4.59
CA GLY A 298 6.31 -7.61 -3.24
C GLY A 298 4.79 -7.53 -3.20
N ALA A 299 4.16 -6.95 -4.23
CA ALA A 299 2.71 -6.90 -4.35
C ALA A 299 2.10 -8.31 -4.49
N GLY A 300 2.67 -9.16 -5.36
CA GLY A 300 2.22 -10.54 -5.52
C GLY A 300 2.44 -11.38 -4.27
N ALA A 301 3.65 -11.33 -3.70
CA ALA A 301 4.01 -12.07 -2.50
C ALA A 301 3.15 -11.68 -1.29
N SER A 302 3.00 -10.37 -1.01
CA SER A 302 2.20 -9.91 0.13
C SER A 302 0.73 -10.32 0.03
N ILE A 303 0.10 -10.21 -1.14
CA ILE A 303 -1.29 -10.61 -1.33
C ILE A 303 -1.47 -12.12 -1.26
N ALA A 304 -0.47 -12.90 -1.63
CA ALA A 304 -0.53 -14.35 -1.46
C ALA A 304 -0.24 -14.81 -0.02
N SER A 305 0.52 -14.03 0.76
CA SER A 305 0.97 -14.40 2.12
C SER A 305 0.11 -13.84 3.25
N TYR A 306 -0.51 -12.68 3.07
CA TYR A 306 -1.13 -11.93 4.18
C TYR A 306 -2.64 -11.80 4.00
N GLU A 307 -3.40 -12.52 4.82
CA GLU A 307 -4.87 -12.45 4.81
C GLU A 307 -5.40 -11.07 5.22
N TRP A 308 -4.65 -10.37 6.08
CA TRP A 308 -5.00 -9.03 6.57
C TRP A 308 -4.89 -7.94 5.51
N LEU A 309 -4.27 -8.20 4.35
CA LEU A 309 -4.07 -7.27 3.26
C LEU A 309 -5.02 -7.59 2.09
N ASP A 310 -5.84 -6.63 1.66
CA ASP A 310 -6.91 -6.91 0.71
C ASP A 310 -6.48 -6.79 -0.75
N ALA A 311 -5.69 -5.78 -1.09
CA ALA A 311 -5.25 -5.49 -2.45
C ALA A 311 -3.86 -4.88 -2.50
N ALA A 312 -3.20 -4.95 -3.65
CA ALA A 312 -1.93 -4.29 -3.89
C ALA A 312 -1.94 -3.55 -5.22
N LEU A 313 -1.50 -2.29 -5.23
CA LEU A 313 -1.33 -1.50 -6.44
C LEU A 313 0.06 -1.80 -7.04
N GLY A 314 0.07 -2.41 -8.22
CA GLY A 314 1.28 -2.70 -9.00
C GLY A 314 1.38 -1.86 -10.26
N SER A 315 2.37 -2.16 -11.11
CA SER A 315 2.48 -1.61 -12.47
C SER A 315 2.83 -2.72 -13.46
N ASP A 316 2.34 -2.62 -14.71
CA ASP A 316 2.55 -3.60 -15.78
C ASP A 316 2.98 -2.91 -17.09
N THR A 317 4.29 -2.98 -17.36
CA THR A 317 4.90 -2.52 -18.63
C THR A 317 4.98 -3.67 -19.63
N GLY A 318 5.48 -4.84 -19.18
CA GLY A 318 5.71 -6.03 -19.99
C GLY A 318 5.16 -7.32 -19.39
N GLY A 319 4.31 -7.23 -18.36
CA GLY A 319 3.83 -8.38 -17.58
C GLY A 319 3.96 -8.23 -16.07
N SER A 320 4.36 -7.04 -15.59
CA SER A 320 4.77 -6.87 -14.19
C SER A 320 3.66 -6.91 -13.14
N ILE A 321 2.38 -7.02 -13.53
CA ILE A 321 1.27 -7.43 -12.66
C ILE A 321 0.89 -8.88 -12.95
N ARG A 322 0.71 -9.20 -14.23
CA ARG A 322 0.22 -10.53 -14.67
C ARG A 322 1.18 -11.67 -14.31
N GLY A 323 2.49 -11.43 -14.38
CA GLY A 323 3.53 -12.40 -13.99
C GLY A 323 3.45 -12.75 -12.51
N PRO A 324 3.62 -11.77 -11.60
CA PRO A 324 3.48 -12.02 -10.15
C PRO A 324 2.11 -12.58 -9.77
N ALA A 325 1.02 -12.11 -10.39
CA ALA A 325 -0.31 -12.68 -10.14
C ALA A 325 -0.41 -14.16 -10.58
N GLY A 326 0.12 -14.50 -11.76
CA GLY A 326 0.06 -15.85 -12.31
C GLY A 326 0.83 -16.88 -11.50
N VAL A 327 2.04 -16.55 -11.02
CA VAL A 327 2.87 -17.49 -10.25
C VAL A 327 2.42 -17.63 -8.79
N GLN A 328 1.59 -16.70 -8.29
CA GLN A 328 1.08 -16.68 -6.92
C GLN A 328 -0.38 -17.19 -6.81
N GLY A 329 -1.10 -17.28 -7.93
CA GLY A 329 -2.51 -17.68 -7.97
C GLY A 329 -3.45 -16.54 -7.57
N LEU A 330 -3.22 -15.34 -8.10
CA LEU A 330 -3.99 -14.12 -7.83
C LEU A 330 -4.68 -13.61 -9.09
N PHE A 331 -5.70 -12.76 -8.92
CA PHE A 331 -6.19 -11.92 -10.00
C PHE A 331 -5.23 -10.75 -10.23
N GLY A 332 -4.98 -10.41 -11.49
CA GLY A 332 -4.24 -9.21 -11.84
C GLY A 332 -4.50 -8.71 -13.25
N ASN A 333 -4.67 -7.41 -13.41
CA ASN A 333 -4.99 -6.76 -14.68
C ASN A 333 -3.84 -5.89 -15.20
N ARG A 334 -3.68 -5.93 -16.52
CA ARG A 334 -3.07 -4.85 -17.30
C ARG A 334 -4.20 -4.14 -18.04
N PRO A 335 -4.61 -2.92 -17.63
CA PRO A 335 -5.69 -2.21 -18.31
C PRO A 335 -5.26 -1.70 -19.69
N SER A 336 -6.19 -1.11 -20.43
CA SER A 336 -5.86 -0.25 -21.57
C SER A 336 -4.91 0.87 -21.10
N HIS A 337 -4.04 1.32 -22.01
CA HIS A 337 -3.11 2.41 -21.70
C HIS A 337 -3.86 3.74 -21.53
N GLY A 338 -3.39 4.59 -20.61
CA GLY A 338 -3.91 5.94 -20.41
C GLY A 338 -5.21 6.06 -19.59
N LEU A 339 -5.74 4.98 -18.98
CA LEU A 339 -6.98 5.08 -18.19
C LEU A 339 -6.85 5.93 -16.91
N VAL A 340 -5.64 6.08 -16.39
CA VAL A 340 -5.31 6.95 -15.24
C VAL A 340 -3.92 7.53 -15.43
N SER A 341 -3.69 8.72 -14.87
CA SER A 341 -2.40 9.38 -14.86
C SER A 341 -1.37 8.59 -14.03
N LEU A 342 -0.14 8.53 -14.54
CA LEU A 342 1.04 7.98 -13.86
C LEU A 342 2.04 9.11 -13.49
N ASP A 343 1.51 10.30 -13.23
CA ASP A 343 2.27 11.38 -12.59
C ASP A 343 2.81 10.90 -11.24
N HIS A 344 4.06 11.30 -10.94
CA HIS A 344 4.74 10.88 -9.72
C HIS A 344 4.86 9.36 -9.56
N VAL A 345 4.98 8.65 -10.68
CA VAL A 345 5.36 7.23 -10.75
C VAL A 345 6.67 7.12 -11.51
N MET A 346 7.65 6.41 -10.96
CA MET A 346 8.92 6.19 -11.66
C MET A 346 8.68 5.34 -12.93
N PRO A 347 9.02 5.84 -14.13
CA PRO A 347 8.69 5.17 -15.39
C PRO A 347 9.69 4.07 -15.76
N LEU A 348 9.17 2.99 -16.35
CA LEU A 348 9.99 2.05 -17.13
C LEU A 348 9.88 2.38 -18.62
N SER A 349 8.65 2.53 -19.11
CA SER A 349 8.38 3.12 -20.41
C SER A 349 6.99 3.75 -20.41
N THR A 350 6.95 5.07 -20.53
CA THR A 350 5.71 5.85 -20.60
C THR A 350 4.76 5.39 -21.70
N ALA A 351 5.28 4.82 -22.80
CA ALA A 351 4.49 4.28 -23.90
C ALA A 351 3.78 2.95 -23.57
N LEU A 352 4.22 2.24 -22.51
CA LEU A 352 3.80 0.87 -22.20
C LEU A 352 3.24 0.71 -20.78
N ASP A 353 3.64 1.59 -19.86
CA ASP A 353 3.34 1.54 -18.43
C ASP A 353 1.84 1.68 -18.17
N THR A 354 1.32 0.81 -17.30
CA THR A 354 -0.07 0.87 -16.82
C THR A 354 -0.14 0.50 -15.34
N PRO A 355 -1.04 1.10 -14.55
CA PRO A 355 -1.31 0.69 -13.19
C PRO A 355 -2.44 -0.34 -13.12
N GLY A 356 -2.39 -1.22 -12.13
CA GLY A 356 -3.44 -2.20 -11.89
C GLY A 356 -3.24 -2.91 -10.57
N PHE A 357 -4.12 -3.85 -10.26
CA PHE A 357 -4.14 -4.51 -8.96
C PHE A 357 -3.63 -5.94 -9.02
N LEU A 358 -3.10 -6.40 -7.88
CA LEU A 358 -3.01 -7.80 -7.51
C LEU A 358 -3.95 -8.03 -6.33
N ILE A 359 -4.84 -9.02 -6.43
CA ILE A 359 -5.96 -9.18 -5.49
C ILE A 359 -6.52 -10.62 -5.48
N ARG A 360 -7.24 -10.98 -4.41
CA ARG A 360 -7.90 -12.30 -4.24
C ARG A 360 -9.41 -12.27 -4.49
N ASP A 361 -10.07 -11.15 -4.18
CA ASP A 361 -11.52 -11.01 -4.29
C ASP A 361 -11.92 -10.23 -5.57
N PRO A 362 -12.63 -10.87 -6.52
CA PRO A 362 -13.07 -10.20 -7.74
C PRO A 362 -14.14 -9.12 -7.51
N ALA A 363 -14.93 -9.21 -6.44
CA ALA A 363 -15.94 -8.19 -6.13
C ALA A 363 -15.26 -6.89 -5.66
N LEU A 364 -14.29 -7.00 -4.73
CA LEU A 364 -13.45 -5.86 -4.37
C LEU A 364 -12.61 -5.35 -5.54
N TRP A 365 -12.18 -6.23 -6.45
CA TRP A 365 -11.41 -5.83 -7.63
C TRP A 365 -12.19 -4.91 -8.55
N ASP A 366 -13.48 -5.19 -8.78
CA ASP A 366 -14.36 -4.32 -9.57
C ASP A 366 -14.48 -2.92 -8.94
N ILE A 367 -14.69 -2.86 -7.62
CA ILE A 367 -14.77 -1.60 -6.87
C ILE A 367 -13.43 -0.85 -6.92
N ALA A 368 -12.30 -1.54 -6.74
CA ALA A 368 -10.99 -0.92 -6.77
C ALA A 368 -10.65 -0.36 -8.17
N ASN A 369 -11.02 -1.08 -9.23
CA ASN A 369 -10.84 -0.62 -10.61
C ASN A 369 -11.74 0.58 -10.93
N SER A 370 -12.99 0.60 -10.46
CA SER A 370 -13.89 1.74 -10.66
C SER A 370 -13.36 3.02 -9.99
N VAL A 371 -12.74 2.89 -8.81
CA VAL A 371 -12.04 4.02 -8.17
C VAL A 371 -10.78 4.42 -8.93
N LEU A 372 -9.90 3.47 -9.25
CA LEU A 372 -8.60 3.76 -9.86
C LEU A 372 -8.76 4.45 -11.23
N TYR A 373 -9.63 3.92 -12.06
CA TYR A 373 -9.82 4.38 -13.44
C TYR A 373 -10.92 5.44 -13.57
N GLY A 374 -11.82 5.58 -12.59
CA GLY A 374 -12.90 6.56 -12.60
C GLY A 374 -13.86 6.34 -13.77
N ASP A 375 -14.25 7.43 -14.43
CA ASP A 375 -15.18 7.42 -15.57
C ASP A 375 -14.70 6.59 -16.78
N ASN A 376 -13.42 6.21 -16.80
CA ASN A 376 -12.85 5.35 -17.84
C ASN A 376 -13.05 3.85 -17.58
N TYR A 377 -13.81 3.48 -16.54
CA TYR A 377 -14.13 2.09 -16.22
C TYR A 377 -15.63 1.83 -16.20
N THR A 378 -16.02 0.72 -16.81
CA THR A 378 -17.40 0.23 -16.79
C THR A 378 -17.48 -1.00 -15.90
N SER A 379 -18.06 -0.85 -14.71
CA SER A 379 -18.39 -2.00 -13.87
C SER A 379 -19.44 -2.87 -14.55
N LEU A 380 -19.25 -4.18 -14.48
CA LEU A 380 -20.21 -5.16 -14.97
C LEU A 380 -20.89 -5.94 -13.84
N ALA A 381 -20.67 -5.56 -12.57
CA ALA A 381 -21.15 -6.32 -11.42
C ALA A 381 -22.68 -6.41 -11.35
N ASP A 382 -23.38 -5.32 -11.67
CA ASP A 382 -24.84 -5.20 -11.58
C ASP A 382 -25.57 -5.32 -12.92
N VAL A 383 -24.85 -5.70 -13.98
CA VAL A 383 -25.43 -5.89 -15.32
C VAL A 383 -25.28 -7.33 -15.76
N LYS A 384 -26.18 -7.79 -16.62
CA LYS A 384 -26.04 -9.08 -17.31
C LYS A 384 -25.45 -8.82 -18.70
N PRO A 385 -24.12 -8.77 -18.86
CA PRO A 385 -23.53 -8.46 -20.15
C PRO A 385 -23.79 -9.59 -21.14
N LYS A 386 -23.81 -9.24 -22.44
CA LYS A 386 -23.73 -10.24 -23.50
C LYS A 386 -22.26 -10.59 -23.70
N TYR A 387 -21.88 -11.80 -23.31
CA TYR A 387 -20.51 -12.27 -23.49
C TYR A 387 -20.17 -12.53 -24.97
N PRO A 388 -18.91 -12.30 -25.39
CA PRO A 388 -18.41 -12.80 -26.66
C PRO A 388 -18.53 -14.34 -26.72
N THR A 389 -19.03 -14.86 -27.84
CA THR A 389 -19.21 -16.31 -28.04
C THR A 389 -18.05 -16.97 -28.79
N THR A 390 -16.98 -16.22 -29.10
CA THR A 390 -15.77 -16.76 -29.74
C THR A 390 -14.58 -16.45 -28.84
N ILE A 391 -13.90 -17.51 -28.42
CA ILE A 391 -12.73 -17.46 -27.54
C ILE A 391 -11.51 -17.77 -28.40
N TYR A 392 -10.63 -16.78 -28.58
CA TYR A 392 -9.37 -16.98 -29.27
C TYR A 392 -8.27 -17.42 -28.32
N THR A 393 -7.57 -18.51 -28.64
CA THR A 393 -6.44 -19.00 -27.85
C THR A 393 -5.13 -18.76 -28.59
N VAL A 394 -4.14 -18.18 -27.90
CA VAL A 394 -2.78 -17.97 -28.43
C VAL A 394 -1.80 -18.77 -27.58
N GLY A 395 -1.06 -19.68 -28.19
CA GLY A 395 -0.06 -20.50 -27.49
C GLY A 395 -0.62 -21.51 -26.49
N PHE A 396 -1.92 -21.80 -26.55
CA PHE A 396 -2.53 -22.86 -25.72
C PHE A 396 -2.02 -24.25 -26.13
N PRO A 397 -1.91 -25.18 -25.17
CA PRO A 397 -1.37 -26.50 -25.44
C PRO A 397 -2.31 -27.33 -26.30
N THR A 398 -1.83 -27.72 -27.49
CA THR A 398 -2.56 -28.59 -28.42
C THR A 398 -2.60 -30.05 -27.95
N ASN A 399 -1.76 -30.41 -26.99
CA ASN A 399 -1.69 -31.74 -26.39
C ASN A 399 -1.71 -31.62 -24.85
N SER A 400 -2.72 -32.22 -24.21
CA SER A 400 -2.89 -32.21 -22.75
C SER A 400 -1.78 -32.95 -21.98
N SER A 401 -0.91 -33.70 -22.66
CA SER A 401 0.25 -34.35 -22.05
C SER A 401 1.56 -33.55 -22.19
N SER A 402 1.51 -32.36 -22.80
CA SER A 402 2.72 -31.53 -23.03
C SER A 402 3.31 -30.94 -21.75
N SER A 403 2.51 -30.75 -20.70
CA SER A 403 2.94 -30.32 -19.37
C SER A 403 1.86 -30.61 -18.33
N LEU A 404 2.21 -30.49 -17.04
CA LEU A 404 1.24 -30.59 -15.94
C LEU A 404 0.17 -29.47 -15.99
N ALA A 405 0.48 -28.32 -16.61
CA ALA A 405 -0.46 -27.20 -16.76
C ALA A 405 -1.42 -27.38 -17.95
N ALA A 406 -1.03 -28.19 -18.94
CA ALA A 406 -1.81 -28.35 -20.16
C ALA A 406 -3.27 -28.79 -19.96
N PRO A 407 -3.58 -29.82 -19.15
CA PRO A 407 -4.97 -30.21 -18.93
C PRO A 407 -5.75 -29.14 -18.16
N ILE A 408 -5.09 -28.39 -17.27
CA ILE A 408 -5.74 -27.30 -16.50
C ILE A 408 -6.18 -26.18 -17.45
N LEU A 409 -5.28 -25.74 -18.33
CA LEU A 409 -5.55 -24.67 -19.30
C LEU A 409 -6.66 -25.07 -20.29
N ASN A 410 -6.62 -26.31 -20.80
CA ASN A 410 -7.62 -26.80 -21.74
C ASN A 410 -9.00 -26.92 -21.04
N ASN A 411 -9.05 -27.49 -19.84
CA ASN A 411 -10.29 -27.57 -19.05
C ASN A 411 -10.89 -26.20 -18.75
N PHE A 412 -10.05 -25.20 -18.44
CA PHE A 412 -10.50 -23.83 -18.20
C PHE A 412 -11.15 -23.23 -19.45
N VAL A 413 -10.50 -23.36 -20.61
CA VAL A 413 -11.04 -22.81 -21.86
C VAL A 413 -12.32 -23.52 -22.30
N ASP A 414 -12.42 -24.83 -22.12
CA ASP A 414 -13.63 -25.59 -22.39
C ASP A 414 -14.78 -25.18 -21.47
N ALA A 415 -14.50 -25.00 -20.17
CA ALA A 415 -15.48 -24.50 -19.20
C ALA A 415 -15.93 -23.07 -19.55
N LEU A 416 -15.00 -22.21 -19.97
CA LEU A 416 -15.32 -20.85 -20.40
C LEU A 416 -16.19 -20.85 -21.67
N ALA A 417 -15.86 -21.69 -22.67
CA ALA A 417 -16.64 -21.84 -23.88
C ALA A 417 -18.07 -22.32 -23.57
N SER A 418 -18.21 -23.29 -22.67
CA SER A 418 -19.51 -23.76 -22.20
C SER A 418 -20.28 -22.64 -21.49
N PHE A 419 -19.62 -21.89 -20.61
CA PHE A 419 -20.23 -20.80 -19.85
C PHE A 419 -20.77 -19.68 -20.75
N VAL A 420 -20.01 -19.27 -21.78
CA VAL A 420 -20.45 -18.21 -22.71
C VAL A 420 -21.35 -18.73 -23.84
N GLY A 421 -21.61 -20.04 -23.91
CA GLY A 421 -22.34 -20.66 -25.02
C GLY A 421 -21.63 -20.49 -26.36
N GLY A 422 -20.29 -20.55 -26.35
CA GLY A 422 -19.44 -20.19 -27.47
C GLY A 422 -18.53 -21.31 -27.97
N SER A 423 -17.58 -20.95 -28.84
CA SER A 423 -16.57 -21.85 -29.39
C SER A 423 -15.15 -21.34 -29.16
N VAL A 424 -14.21 -22.28 -29.14
CA VAL A 424 -12.78 -22.03 -29.00
C VAL A 424 -12.15 -22.05 -30.39
N THR A 425 -11.35 -21.05 -30.71
CA THR A 425 -10.61 -20.94 -31.98
C THR A 425 -9.15 -20.64 -31.71
N ALA A 426 -8.24 -21.50 -32.14
CA ALA A 426 -6.82 -21.21 -32.07
C ALA A 426 -6.48 -20.03 -33.00
N LEU A 427 -5.68 -19.09 -32.49
CA LEU A 427 -5.25 -17.89 -33.22
C LEU A 427 -3.73 -17.88 -33.33
N THR A 428 -3.23 -17.82 -34.57
CA THR A 428 -1.81 -17.62 -34.87
C THR A 428 -1.54 -16.13 -35.09
N LEU A 429 -0.79 -15.49 -34.19
CA LEU A 429 -0.49 -14.06 -34.33
C LEU A 429 0.31 -13.72 -35.59
N GLU A 430 1.15 -14.64 -36.09
CA GLU A 430 1.89 -14.46 -37.34
C GLU A 430 0.98 -14.48 -38.58
N ASP A 431 -0.09 -15.30 -38.58
CA ASP A 431 -1.07 -15.31 -39.66
C ASP A 431 -1.88 -14.00 -39.65
N VAL A 432 -2.28 -13.54 -38.46
CA VAL A 432 -2.93 -12.22 -38.28
C VAL A 432 -2.03 -11.11 -38.79
N TRP A 433 -0.75 -11.12 -38.42
CA TRP A 433 0.24 -10.15 -38.89
C TRP A 433 0.39 -10.20 -40.41
N THR A 434 0.54 -11.37 -41.00
CA THR A 434 0.66 -11.54 -42.45
C THR A 434 -0.54 -10.96 -43.18
N ALA A 435 -1.74 -11.14 -42.63
CA ALA A 435 -2.99 -10.63 -43.21
C ALA A 435 -3.22 -9.12 -42.99
N SER A 436 -2.65 -8.52 -41.94
CA SER A 436 -3.04 -7.17 -41.48
C SER A 436 -1.91 -6.18 -41.25
N LYS A 437 -0.64 -6.58 -41.44
CA LYS A 437 0.52 -5.71 -41.18
C LYS A 437 0.45 -4.42 -42.03
N PRO A 438 0.86 -3.27 -41.46
CA PRO A 438 0.90 -2.03 -42.20
C PRO A 438 1.87 -2.14 -43.39
N PRO A 439 1.62 -1.49 -44.54
CA PRO A 439 2.50 -1.54 -45.70
C PRO A 439 3.96 -1.16 -45.39
N ALA A 440 4.16 -0.24 -44.44
CA ALA A 440 5.49 0.19 -43.97
C ALA A 440 6.33 -0.95 -43.35
N ALA A 441 5.71 -2.04 -42.89
CA ALA A 441 6.41 -3.19 -42.35
C ALA A 441 7.06 -4.07 -43.45
N GLY A 442 6.72 -3.88 -44.72
CA GLY A 442 7.32 -4.64 -45.83
C GLY A 442 7.31 -6.16 -45.60
N ASN A 443 8.49 -6.80 -45.69
CA ASN A 443 8.65 -8.24 -45.46
C ASN A 443 8.96 -8.63 -44.00
N THR A 444 8.93 -7.69 -43.07
CA THR A 444 9.21 -7.96 -41.65
C THR A 444 8.12 -8.86 -41.06
N THR A 445 8.54 -9.95 -40.40
CA THR A 445 7.64 -10.83 -39.64
C THR A 445 7.27 -10.20 -38.30
N LEU A 446 6.22 -10.68 -37.64
CA LEU A 446 5.85 -10.17 -36.32
C LEU A 446 6.98 -10.42 -35.32
N SER A 447 7.57 -11.61 -35.36
CA SER A 447 8.72 -11.97 -34.52
C SER A 447 9.91 -11.02 -34.74
N GLN A 448 10.26 -10.70 -35.99
CA GLN A 448 11.33 -9.75 -36.29
C GLN A 448 11.04 -8.35 -35.76
N LEU A 449 9.79 -7.88 -35.89
CA LEU A 449 9.37 -6.60 -35.35
C LEU A 449 9.49 -6.58 -33.82
N LEU A 450 8.92 -7.58 -33.14
CA LEU A 450 8.83 -7.60 -31.68
C LEU A 450 10.18 -7.90 -31.00
N ASN A 451 11.11 -8.57 -31.70
CA ASN A 451 12.39 -9.06 -31.16
C ASN A 451 13.11 -8.04 -30.26
N ILE A 452 13.28 -6.80 -30.75
CA ILE A 452 13.95 -5.73 -29.99
C ILE A 452 13.01 -4.59 -29.59
N THR A 453 11.73 -4.64 -29.97
CA THR A 453 10.80 -3.52 -29.74
C THR A 453 10.68 -3.20 -28.25
N TYR A 454 10.34 -4.19 -27.42
CA TYR A 454 10.21 -3.98 -25.98
C TYR A 454 11.50 -3.46 -25.35
N ALA A 455 12.63 -4.14 -25.63
CA ALA A 455 13.93 -3.75 -25.12
C ALA A 455 14.31 -2.31 -25.53
N THR A 456 13.98 -1.90 -26.76
CA THR A 456 14.25 -0.55 -27.26
C THR A 456 13.44 0.51 -26.51
N PHE A 457 12.13 0.30 -26.33
CA PHE A 457 11.26 1.24 -25.62
C PHE A 457 11.73 1.45 -24.18
N ILE A 458 11.86 0.37 -23.41
CA ILE A 458 12.22 0.47 -21.99
C ILE A 458 13.63 1.02 -21.80
N SER A 459 14.59 0.65 -22.66
CA SER A 459 15.98 1.07 -22.47
C SER A 459 16.15 2.54 -22.84
N LYS A 460 15.55 2.98 -23.94
CA LYS A 460 15.68 4.36 -24.42
C LYS A 460 14.97 5.35 -23.49
N GLU A 461 13.72 5.05 -23.11
CA GLU A 461 12.93 5.94 -22.25
C GLU A 461 13.48 5.97 -20.83
N GLN A 462 13.71 4.81 -20.20
CA GLN A 462 14.21 4.78 -18.82
C GLN A 462 15.63 5.34 -18.69
N THR A 463 16.47 5.20 -19.71
CA THR A 463 17.78 5.83 -19.73
C THR A 463 17.67 7.35 -19.56
N ALA A 464 16.84 7.99 -20.38
CA ALA A 464 16.71 9.44 -20.36
C ALA A 464 15.96 9.95 -19.12
N LEU A 465 14.94 9.22 -18.67
CA LEU A 465 14.04 9.66 -17.60
C LEU A 465 14.53 9.29 -16.20
N VAL A 466 15.33 8.24 -16.05
CA VAL A 466 15.74 7.69 -14.74
C VAL A 466 17.25 7.62 -14.62
N ARG A 467 17.94 6.88 -15.51
CA ARG A 467 19.38 6.62 -15.39
C ARG A 467 20.22 7.88 -15.41
N ASP A 468 20.07 8.70 -16.45
CA ASP A 468 20.97 9.85 -16.68
C ASP A 468 20.80 10.92 -15.59
N PRO A 469 19.57 11.32 -15.19
CA PRO A 469 19.37 12.19 -14.03
C PRO A 469 19.92 11.58 -12.74
N PHE A 470 19.63 10.30 -12.46
CA PHE A 470 20.09 9.63 -11.25
C PHE A 470 21.62 9.57 -11.15
N TYR A 471 22.30 9.25 -12.25
CA TYR A 471 23.76 9.23 -12.29
C TYR A 471 24.35 10.63 -12.11
N ALA A 472 23.75 11.67 -12.70
CA ALA A 472 24.20 13.04 -12.54
C ALA A 472 24.04 13.52 -11.09
N ASP A 473 22.86 13.31 -10.50
CA ASP A 473 22.57 13.69 -9.12
C ASP A 473 23.46 12.95 -8.12
N TYR A 474 23.64 11.64 -8.30
CA TYR A 474 24.51 10.83 -7.45
C TYR A 474 25.98 11.29 -7.56
N ALA A 475 26.47 11.53 -8.79
CA ALA A 475 27.82 12.00 -9.03
C ALA A 475 28.09 13.36 -8.38
N ALA A 476 27.11 14.26 -8.37
CA ALA A 476 27.23 15.60 -7.80
C ALA A 476 27.52 15.61 -6.29
N VAL A 477 27.08 14.58 -5.55
CA VAL A 477 27.26 14.48 -4.09
C VAL A 477 28.20 13.35 -3.65
N HIS A 478 28.73 12.56 -4.60
CA HIS A 478 29.62 11.43 -4.34
C HIS A 478 30.90 11.44 -5.19
N ASP A 479 31.54 12.61 -5.34
CA ASP A 479 32.84 12.78 -6.01
C ASP A 479 32.90 12.22 -7.43
N GLY A 480 31.82 12.35 -8.21
CA GLY A 480 31.76 11.85 -9.58
C GLY A 480 31.55 10.33 -9.72
N ARG A 481 31.32 9.60 -8.62
CA ARG A 481 31.06 8.15 -8.65
C ARG A 481 29.70 7.82 -9.27
N ARG A 482 29.53 6.55 -9.63
CA ARG A 482 28.24 5.99 -10.04
C ARG A 482 27.62 5.17 -8.91
N PRO A 483 26.28 5.18 -8.77
CA PRO A 483 25.60 4.31 -7.84
C PRO A 483 25.70 2.85 -8.29
N PHE A 484 25.56 1.92 -7.35
CA PHE A 484 25.37 0.51 -7.67
C PHE A 484 23.97 0.29 -8.26
N VAL A 485 23.89 -0.61 -9.24
CA VAL A 485 22.67 -0.98 -9.98
C VAL A 485 22.73 -2.49 -10.21
N ASP A 486 21.61 -3.16 -10.02
CA ASP A 486 21.48 -4.61 -10.19
C ASP A 486 21.79 -5.04 -11.64
N PRO A 487 22.23 -6.30 -11.87
CA PRO A 487 22.75 -6.73 -13.16
C PRO A 487 21.78 -6.51 -14.32
N THR A 488 20.50 -6.81 -14.11
CA THR A 488 19.48 -6.71 -15.15
C THR A 488 19.18 -5.27 -15.57
N PRO A 489 18.78 -4.34 -14.69
CA PRO A 489 18.62 -2.93 -15.08
C PRO A 489 19.91 -2.34 -15.68
N LEU A 490 21.08 -2.70 -15.15
CA LEU A 490 22.37 -2.25 -15.70
C LEU A 490 22.57 -2.72 -17.16
N SER A 491 22.22 -3.97 -17.47
CA SER A 491 22.30 -4.52 -18.83
C SER A 491 21.33 -3.82 -19.79
N ARG A 492 20.11 -3.52 -19.36
CA ARG A 492 19.10 -2.79 -20.15
C ARG A 492 19.57 -1.37 -20.46
N TRP A 493 20.10 -0.69 -19.45
CA TRP A 493 20.70 0.63 -19.64
C TRP A 493 21.94 0.62 -20.53
N ALA A 494 22.66 -0.50 -20.64
CA ALA A 494 23.77 -0.63 -21.58
C ALA A 494 23.35 -0.92 -23.04
N PHE A 495 22.10 -1.35 -23.27
CA PHE A 495 21.57 -1.68 -24.60
C PHE A 495 21.51 -0.46 -25.53
N TRP A 496 21.32 0.74 -24.97
CA TRP A 496 21.26 2.00 -25.72
C TRP A 496 22.44 2.90 -25.31
N ARG A 497 23.49 2.92 -26.13
CA ARG A 497 24.67 3.77 -25.99
C ARG A 497 24.95 4.53 -27.27
#